data_AF-A0A515A3Z4-F1
#
_entry.id   AF-A0A515A3Z4-F1
#
_cell.length_a   1.000
_cell.length_b   1.000
_cell.length_c   1.000
_cell.angle_alpha   90.00
_cell.angle_beta   90.00
_cell.angle_gamma   90.00
#
_symmetry.space_group_name_H-M   'P 1'
#
loop_
_entity.id
_entity.type
_entity.pdbx_description
1 polymer ?
#
loop_
_entity_poly.entity_id
_entity_poly.type
_entity_poly.pdbx_seq_one_letter_code
_entity_poly.pdbx_strand_id
1 'polypeptide(L)' 'MSAKSMNTPKELGKMIRILRKKQGITQEELAKRLGLARATIGYYEVGRNNFTVETLERVIDALGHKLNIQIEVK' A
#
# COMPACT_ATOMS: atom_id res chain seq x y z
N MET A 1 4.35 -18.75 11.77
CA MET A 1 4.77 -17.35 11.56
C MET A 1 3.57 -16.47 11.89
N SER A 2 3.50 -15.92 13.11
CA SER A 2 2.36 -15.08 13.52
C SER A 2 2.19 -13.91 12.56
N ALA A 3 0.95 -13.66 12.13
CA ALA A 3 0.58 -12.42 11.48
C ALA A 3 0.91 -11.28 12.44
N LYS A 4 2.05 -10.62 12.22
CA LYS A 4 2.44 -9.43 12.98
C LYS A 4 1.41 -8.36 12.64
N SER A 5 0.65 -7.89 13.62
CA SER A 5 -0.33 -6.81 13.44
C SER A 5 0.38 -5.59 12.87
N MET A 6 0.00 -5.17 11.65
CA MET A 6 0.50 -3.94 11.04
C MET A 6 -0.34 -2.78 11.58
N ASN A 7 0.25 -1.97 12.45
CA ASN A 7 -0.48 -0.98 13.23
C ASN A 7 -0.08 0.46 12.85
N THR A 8 0.81 0.63 11.87
CA THR A 8 1.34 1.95 11.49
C THR A 8 1.34 2.18 9.98
N PRO A 9 1.23 3.44 9.51
CA PRO A 9 1.42 3.79 8.09
C PRO A 9 2.76 3.29 7.54
N LYS A 10 3.82 3.28 8.36
CA LYS A 10 5.13 2.77 7.94
C LYS A 10 5.11 1.28 7.63
N GLU A 11 4.36 0.49 8.37
CA GLU A 11 4.22 -0.96 8.12
C GLU A 11 3.38 -1.24 6.88
N LEU A 12 2.27 -0.51 6.71
CA LEU A 12 1.44 -0.58 5.50
C LEU A 12 2.22 -0.17 4.25
N GLY A 13 3.02 0.89 4.32
CA GLY A 13 3.91 1.32 3.23
C GLY A 13 4.93 0.25 2.84
N LYS A 14 5.54 -0.41 3.83
CA LYS A 14 6.43 -1.55 3.58
C LYS A 14 5.70 -2.70 2.89
N MET A 15 4.46 -2.99 3.27
CA MET A 15 3.65 -4.02 2.63
C MET A 15 3.38 -3.69 1.16
N ILE A 16 2.96 -2.46 0.86
CA ILE A 16 2.79 -1.98 -0.53
C ILE A 16 4.07 -2.21 -1.34
N ARG A 17 5.23 -1.83 -0.78
CA ARG A 17 6.54 -2.04 -1.44
C ARG A 17 6.83 -3.51 -1.72
N ILE A 18 6.54 -4.39 -0.77
CA ILE A 18 6.75 -5.83 -0.92
C ILE A 18 5.86 -6.39 -2.02
N LEU A 19 4.56 -6.06 -2.00
CA LEU A 19 3.59 -6.50 -3.01
C LEU A 19 3.98 -6.02 -4.41
N ARG A 20 4.35 -4.74 -4.56
CA ARG A 20 4.85 -4.21 -5.83
C ARG A 20 6.06 -4.97 -6.34
N LYS A 21 7.05 -5.23 -5.47
CA LYS A 21 8.25 -5.99 -5.84
C LYS A 21 7.93 -7.43 -6.24
N LYS A 22 6.96 -8.08 -5.58
CA LYS A 22 6.50 -9.43 -5.94
C LYS A 22 5.89 -9.48 -7.34
N GLN A 23 5.27 -8.39 -7.80
CA GLN A 23 4.80 -8.26 -9.19
C GLN A 23 5.91 -7.88 -10.19
N GLY A 24 7.13 -7.59 -9.75
CA GLY A 24 8.23 -7.20 -10.63
C GLY A 24 8.10 -5.81 -11.26
N ILE A 25 7.17 -4.97 -10.81
CA ILE A 25 6.92 -3.64 -11.41
C ILE A 25 7.69 -2.53 -10.68
N THR A 26 7.99 -1.44 -11.39
CA THR A 26 8.66 -0.26 -10.81
C THR A 26 7.67 0.66 -10.09
N GLN A 27 8.17 1.62 -9.30
CA GLN A 27 7.30 2.65 -8.71
C GLN A 27 6.63 3.53 -9.77
N GLU A 28 7.33 3.80 -10.88
CA GLU A 28 6.79 4.53 -12.03
C GLU A 28 5.60 3.78 -12.64
N GLU A 29 5.73 2.46 -12.81
CA GLU A 29 4.68 1.62 -13.38
C GLU A 29 3.45 1.56 -12.48
N LEU A 30 3.64 1.41 -11.16
CA LEU A 30 2.53 1.48 -10.20
C LEU A 30 1.87 2.87 -10.21
N ALA A 31 2.67 3.94 -10.33
CA ALA A 31 2.15 5.30 -10.40
C ALA A 31 1.28 5.51 -11.65
N LYS A 32 1.72 5.00 -12.81
CA LYS A 32 0.95 5.03 -14.07
C LYS A 32 -0.39 4.31 -13.94
N ARG A 33 -0.42 3.11 -13.35
CA ARG A 33 -1.66 2.36 -13.09
C ARG A 33 -2.65 3.15 -12.23
N LEU A 34 -2.15 3.96 -11.30
CA LEU A 34 -2.95 4.73 -10.37
C LEU A 34 -3.27 6.15 -10.85
N GLY A 35 -2.67 6.61 -11.96
CA GLY A 35 -2.75 8.00 -12.40
C GLY A 35 -2.10 8.99 -11.43
N LEU A 36 -1.02 8.57 -10.76
CA LEU A 36 -0.30 9.36 -9.75
C LEU A 36 1.13 9.68 -10.19
N ALA A 37 1.76 10.64 -9.50
CA ALA A 37 3.19 10.87 -9.64
C ALA A 37 4.01 9.76 -8.96
N ARG A 38 5.16 9.38 -9.54
CA ARG A 38 6.06 8.38 -8.96
C ARG A 38 6.55 8.74 -7.56
N ALA A 39 6.74 10.03 -7.27
CA ALA A 39 7.10 10.51 -5.94
C ALA A 39 6.05 10.14 -4.87
N THR A 40 4.76 10.20 -5.24
CA THR A 40 3.64 9.80 -4.39
C THR A 40 3.74 8.34 -3.98
N ILE A 41 4.07 7.44 -4.91
CA ILE A 41 4.31 6.03 -4.61
C ILE A 41 5.51 5.87 -3.66
N GLY A 42 6.58 6.64 -3.87
CA GLY A 42 7.71 6.69 -2.95
C GLY A 42 7.30 7.07 -1.53
N TYR A 43 6.44 8.08 -1.37
CA TYR A 43 5.93 8.52 -0.06
C TYR A 43 5.04 7.47 0.61
N TYR A 44 4.20 6.77 -0.16
CA TYR A 44 3.39 5.67 0.36
C TYR A 44 4.28 4.53 0.87
N GLU A 45 5.28 4.11 0.10
CA GLU A 45 6.14 2.97 0.45
C GLU A 45 7.00 3.20 1.71
N VAL A 46 7.29 4.45 2.06
CA VAL A 46 8.04 4.80 3.27
C VAL A 46 7.14 5.21 4.44
N GLY A 47 5.83 5.29 4.22
CA GLY A 47 4.85 5.73 5.22
C GLY A 47 4.97 7.20 5.61
N ARG A 48 5.43 8.07 4.68
CA ARG A 48 5.56 9.52 4.93
C ARG A 48 4.25 10.30 4.76
N ASN A 49 3.29 9.75 4.02
CA ASN A 49 1.94 10.31 3.89
C ASN A 49 0.94 9.45 4.68
N ASN A 50 0.05 10.09 5.44
CA ASN A 50 -1.18 9.43 5.88
C ASN A 50 -2.02 9.17 4.63
N PHE A 51 -2.17 7.89 4.27
CA PHE A 51 -3.09 7.49 3.21
C PHE A 51 -4.50 7.33 3.78
N THR A 52 -5.48 7.79 3.02
CA THR A 52 -6.89 7.49 3.31
C THR A 52 -7.14 6.00 3.06
N VAL A 53 -8.22 5.46 3.63
CA VAL A 53 -8.67 4.09 3.35
C VAL A 53 -8.91 3.91 1.85
N GLU A 54 -9.52 4.90 1.20
CA GLU A 54 -9.72 4.91 -0.26
C GLU A 54 -8.40 4.83 -1.05
N THR A 55 -7.39 5.61 -0.64
CA THR A 55 -6.07 5.56 -1.29
C THR A 55 -5.44 4.18 -1.14
N LEU A 56 -5.53 3.61 0.06
CA LEU A 56 -5.02 2.27 0.32
C LEU A 56 -5.75 1.23 -0.54
N GLU A 57 -7.08 1.30 -0.61
CA GLU A 57 -7.89 0.40 -1.44
C GLU A 57 -7.46 0.47 -2.91
N ARG A 58 -7.35 1.67 -3.49
CA ARG A 58 -6.90 1.85 -4.88
C ARG A 58 -5.51 1.27 -5.12
N VAL A 59 -4.57 1.48 -4.20
CA VAL A 59 -3.21 0.94 -4.33
C VAL A 59 -3.21 -0.59 -4.26
N ILE A 60 -3.98 -1.16 -3.34
CA ILE A 60 -4.11 -2.61 -3.17
C ILE A 60 -4.78 -3.25 -4.39
N ASP A 61 -5.79 -2.61 -4.96
CA ASP A 61 -6.47 -3.04 -6.18
C ASP A 61 -5.56 -2.98 -7.41
N ALA A 62 -4.78 -1.89 -7.58
CA ALA A 62 -3.77 -1.80 -8.65
C ALA A 62 -2.64 -2.84 -8.51
N LEU A 63 -2.49 -3.42 -7.32
CA LEU A 63 -1.61 -4.55 -7.01
C LEU A 63 -2.35 -5.90 -7.05
N GLY A 64 -3.57 -5.96 -7.60
CA GLY A 64 -4.32 -7.20 -7.82
C GLY A 64 -4.76 -7.89 -6.52
N HIS A 65 -4.95 -7.13 -5.46
CA HIS A 65 -5.37 -7.63 -4.16
C HIS A 65 -6.65 -6.93 -3.70
N LYS A 66 -7.35 -7.51 -2.72
CA LYS A 66 -8.54 -6.93 -2.11
C LYS A 66 -8.24 -6.49 -0.68
N LEU A 67 -8.57 -5.25 -0.36
CA LEU A 67 -8.47 -4.75 1.01
C LEU A 67 -9.61 -5.32 1.85
N ASN A 68 -9.29 -5.87 3.03
CA ASN A 68 -10.26 -6.32 4.01
C ASN A 68 -9.95 -5.65 5.36
N ILE A 69 -10.94 -5.02 5.97
CA ILE A 69 -10.81 -4.27 7.22
C ILE A 69 -11.70 -4.94 8.26
N GLN A 70 -11.10 -5.31 9.39
CA GLN A 70 -11.79 -5.89 10.53
C GLN A 70 -11.73 -4.90 11.70
N ILE A 71 -12.87 -4.68 12.34
CA ILE A 71 -13.00 -3.77 13.48
C ILE A 71 -13.44 -4.62 14.67
N GLU A 72 -12.66 -4.59 15.75
CA GLU A 72 -13.02 -5.17 17.03
C GLU A 72 -13.52 -4.06 17.96
N VAL A 73 -14.78 -4.16 18.37
CA VAL A 73 -15.36 -3.28 19.40
C VAL A 73 -15.05 -3.90 20.75
N LYS A 74 -14.55 -3.08 21.69
CA LYS A 74 -14.30 -3.49 23.07
C LYS A 74 -15.59 -3.56 23.88
#